data_AF-A0A839V029-F1
#
_entry.id   AF-A0A839V029-F1
#
_cell.length_a   1.000
_cell.length_b   1.000
_cell.length_c   1.000
_cell.angle_alpha   90.00
_cell.angle_beta   90.00
_cell.angle_gamma   90.00
#
_symmetry.space_group_name_H-M   'P 1'
#
loop_
_entity.id
_entity.type
_entity.pdbx_description
1 polymer ?
#
loop_
_entity_poly.entity_id
_entity_poly.type
_entity_poly.pdbx_seq_one_letter_code
_entity_poly.pdbx_strand_id
1 'polypeptide(L)'
;MSEFDPKELKVLSDILALVLEDQPGQSAAALDALRARARRNGQTGGALKNLFVAVAREPARAATTPKPRTRRSTASTAAAREAPAANEIQAARTRIAQLAADVNKMDLELRNASSRIDSLRQELQLTRQSRAELQQALQLAHRTTRPRNYLYVLVGLLGLTIGIACTMAVTLLDQRPVASDNLRYLR
;
A
#
# COMPACT_ATOMS: atom_id res chain seq x y z
N MET A 1 -22.80 -22.41 34.90
CA MET A 1 -21.57 -21.61 35.08
C MET A 1 -20.73 -21.87 33.86
N SER A 2 -20.80 -20.96 32.90
CA SER A 2 -20.39 -21.19 31.52
C SER A 2 -18.87 -21.28 31.43
N GLU A 3 -18.36 -22.49 31.42
CA GLU A 3 -17.00 -22.83 31.02
C GLU A 3 -16.80 -22.29 29.59
N PHE A 4 -15.82 -21.41 29.39
CA PHE A 4 -15.56 -20.80 28.09
C PHE A 4 -15.25 -21.88 27.07
N ASP A 5 -15.85 -21.83 25.88
CA ASP A 5 -15.44 -22.73 24.80
C ASP A 5 -14.01 -22.34 24.36
N PRO A 6 -13.00 -23.21 24.52
CA PRO A 6 -11.63 -22.93 24.11
C PRO A 6 -11.52 -22.58 22.61
N LYS A 7 -12.48 -23.02 21.78
CA LYS A 7 -12.54 -22.65 20.37
C LYS A 7 -12.87 -21.17 20.17
N GLU A 8 -13.78 -20.62 20.97
CA GLU A 8 -14.19 -19.22 20.85
C GLU A 8 -13.11 -18.26 21.33
N LEU A 9 -12.40 -18.63 22.40
CA LEU A 9 -11.26 -17.86 22.90
C LEU A 9 -10.10 -17.87 21.91
N LYS A 10 -9.85 -19.00 21.25
CA LYS A 10 -8.87 -19.11 20.15
C LYS A 10 -9.25 -18.23 18.96
N VAL A 11 -10.53 -18.21 18.58
CA VAL A 11 -11.02 -17.35 17.51
C VAL A 11 -10.83 -15.87 17.85
N LEU A 12 -11.09 -15.47 19.10
CA LEU A 12 -10.86 -14.11 19.58
C LEU A 12 -9.38 -13.71 19.52
N SER A 13 -8.47 -14.58 19.99
CA SER A 13 -7.03 -14.29 19.97
C SER A 13 -6.48 -14.14 18.55
N ASP A 14 -6.97 -14.97 17.62
CA ASP A 14 -6.55 -14.98 16.22
C ASP A 14 -7.09 -13.75 15.47
N ILE A 15 -8.29 -13.31 15.83
CA ILE A 15 -8.91 -12.06 15.36
C ILE A 15 -8.13 -10.83 15.90
N LEU A 16 -7.75 -10.82 17.18
CA LEU A 16 -7.02 -9.72 17.78
C LEU A 16 -5.58 -9.61 17.25
N ALA A 17 -4.93 -10.76 17.03
CA ALA A 17 -3.60 -10.83 16.43
C ALA A 17 -3.59 -10.21 15.02
N LEU A 18 -4.58 -10.56 14.20
CA LEU A 18 -4.73 -10.00 12.85
C LEU A 18 -4.90 -8.47 12.85
N VAL A 19 -5.58 -7.91 13.86
CA VAL A 19 -5.78 -6.46 14.00
C VAL A 19 -4.52 -5.75 14.51
N LEU A 20 -3.72 -6.42 15.34
CA LEU A 20 -2.49 -5.86 15.91
C LEU A 20 -1.28 -5.95 14.96
N GLU A 21 -1.26 -6.93 14.05
CA GLU A 21 -0.17 -7.11 13.08
C GLU A 21 -0.23 -6.12 11.90
N ASP A 22 -1.40 -5.57 11.55
CA ASP A 22 -1.55 -4.66 10.40
C ASP A 22 -1.25 -3.19 10.74
N GLN A 23 -0.43 -2.54 9.91
CA GLN A 23 0.00 -1.14 10.06
C GLN A 23 -1.13 -0.12 9.76
N PRO A 24 -1.13 1.05 10.43
CA PRO A 24 -2.15 2.09 10.25
C PRO A 24 -2.18 2.58 8.79
N GLY A 25 -3.24 2.22 8.06
CA GLY A 25 -3.39 2.47 6.63
C GLY A 25 -4.05 1.31 5.86
N GLN A 26 -4.03 0.09 6.39
CA GLN A 26 -4.67 -1.11 5.80
C GLN A 26 -5.94 -1.57 6.52
N SER A 27 -6.51 -0.71 7.37
CA SER A 27 -7.60 -1.05 8.31
C SER A 27 -8.86 -1.62 7.63
N ALA A 28 -9.13 -1.24 6.38
CA ALA A 28 -10.26 -1.76 5.62
C ALA A 28 -10.09 -3.25 5.26
N ALA A 29 -8.89 -3.65 4.81
CA ALA A 29 -8.60 -5.04 4.47
C ALA A 29 -8.59 -5.93 5.72
N ALA A 30 -8.04 -5.43 6.83
CA ALA A 30 -8.05 -6.08 8.13
C ALA A 30 -9.49 -6.31 8.63
N LEU A 31 -10.36 -5.30 8.53
CA LEU A 31 -11.77 -5.41 8.92
C LEU A 31 -12.55 -6.40 8.05
N ASP A 32 -12.27 -6.46 6.75
CA ASP A 32 -12.91 -7.44 5.85
C ASP A 32 -12.43 -8.87 6.15
N ALA A 33 -11.15 -9.06 6.44
CA ALA A 33 -10.61 -10.35 6.87
C ALA A 33 -11.20 -10.79 8.23
N LEU A 34 -11.35 -9.84 9.17
CA LEU A 34 -11.99 -10.03 10.47
C LEU A 34 -13.46 -10.46 10.31
N ARG A 35 -14.19 -9.77 9.42
CA ARG A 35 -15.59 -10.09 9.08
C ARG A 35 -15.72 -11.46 8.42
N ALA A 36 -14.81 -11.80 7.50
CA ALA A 36 -14.78 -13.10 6.83
C ALA A 36 -14.48 -14.24 7.80
N ARG A 37 -13.62 -14.00 8.80
CA ARG A 37 -13.28 -15.00 9.81
C ARG A 37 -14.36 -15.18 10.86
N ALA A 38 -14.98 -14.09 11.32
CA ALA A 38 -16.15 -14.16 12.20
C ALA A 38 -17.32 -14.91 11.56
N ARG A 39 -17.58 -14.67 10.26
CA ARG A 39 -18.60 -15.39 9.48
C ARG A 39 -18.31 -16.89 9.37
N ARG A 40 -17.05 -17.27 9.09
CA ARG A 40 -16.63 -18.69 9.01
C ARG A 40 -16.84 -19.45 10.33
N ASN A 41 -16.76 -18.75 11.46
CA ASN A 41 -16.95 -19.33 12.78
C ASN A 41 -18.34 -19.09 13.39
N GLY A 42 -19.29 -18.55 12.60
CA GLY A 42 -20.66 -18.28 13.07
C GLY A 42 -20.78 -17.24 14.19
N GLN A 43 -19.72 -16.45 14.44
CA GLN A 43 -19.71 -15.47 15.53
C GLN A 43 -20.33 -14.14 15.07
N THR A 44 -21.21 -13.61 15.91
CA THR A 44 -21.85 -12.30 15.69
C THR A 44 -21.15 -11.21 16.51
N GLY A 45 -21.31 -9.95 16.12
CA GLY A 45 -20.75 -8.83 16.88
C GLY A 45 -21.25 -8.76 18.34
N GLY A 46 -22.48 -9.20 18.60
CA GLY A 46 -23.03 -9.32 19.96
C GLY A 46 -22.34 -10.42 20.78
N ALA A 47 -22.06 -11.56 20.18
CA ALA A 47 -21.31 -12.65 20.82
C ALA A 47 -19.87 -12.21 21.16
N LEU A 48 -19.17 -11.58 20.22
CA LEU A 48 -17.82 -11.02 20.44
C LEU A 48 -17.81 -10.00 21.59
N LYS A 49 -18.78 -9.08 21.62
CA LYS A 49 -18.91 -8.10 22.71
C LYS A 49 -19.13 -8.78 24.06
N ASN A 50 -19.99 -9.78 24.13
CA ASN A 50 -20.25 -10.52 25.37
C ASN A 50 -19.01 -11.30 25.83
N LEU A 51 -18.22 -11.85 24.91
CA LEU A 51 -16.94 -12.49 25.21
C LEU A 51 -15.90 -11.49 25.73
N PHE A 52 -15.78 -10.30 25.14
CA PHE A 52 -14.91 -9.24 25.68
C PHE A 52 -15.34 -8.82 27.08
N VAL A 53 -16.64 -8.65 27.34
CA VAL A 53 -17.16 -8.30 28.67
C VAL A 53 -16.93 -9.42 29.67
N ALA A 54 -17.06 -10.69 29.27
CA ALA A 54 -16.81 -11.84 30.13
C ALA A 54 -15.31 -12.00 30.45
N VAL A 55 -14.45 -11.93 29.43
CA VAL A 55 -12.98 -12.02 29.59
C VAL A 55 -12.42 -10.84 30.39
N ALA A 56 -12.99 -9.65 30.29
CA ALA A 56 -12.58 -8.48 31.10
C ALA A 56 -13.03 -8.58 32.57
N ARG A 57 -14.05 -9.39 32.88
CA ARG A 57 -14.52 -9.65 34.26
C ARG A 57 -13.76 -10.80 34.94
N GLU A 58 -13.24 -11.75 34.18
CA GLU A 58 -12.49 -12.92 34.68
C GLU A 58 -11.02 -12.68 35.13
N PRO A 59 -10.27 -11.60 34.78
CA PRO A 59 -8.86 -11.51 35.15
C PRO A 59 -8.67 -11.31 36.66
N ALA A 60 -9.74 -10.92 37.37
CA ALA A 60 -9.79 -10.84 38.82
C ALA A 60 -9.94 -12.21 39.51
N ARG A 61 -10.32 -13.27 38.79
CA ARG A 61 -10.64 -14.60 39.36
C ARG A 61 -9.60 -15.67 39.07
N ALA A 62 -8.81 -15.51 38.00
CA ALA A 62 -7.72 -16.42 37.66
C ALA A 62 -6.49 -16.32 38.59
N ALA A 63 -6.42 -15.28 39.44
CA ALA A 63 -5.33 -15.10 40.41
C ALA A 63 -5.48 -15.91 41.71
N THR A 64 -6.56 -16.68 41.89
CA THR A 64 -6.86 -17.38 43.15
C THR A 64 -7.06 -18.88 42.94
N THR A 65 -5.96 -19.61 42.69
CA THR A 65 -5.92 -21.06 42.93
C THR A 65 -4.65 -21.42 43.71
N PRO A 66 -4.66 -21.35 45.07
CA PRO A 66 -3.55 -21.80 45.89
C PRO A 66 -3.68 -23.30 46.24
N LYS A 67 -2.70 -24.08 45.81
CA LYS A 67 -2.42 -25.46 46.24
C LYS A 67 -2.11 -25.51 47.76
N PRO A 68 -2.46 -26.57 48.52
CA PRO A 68 -2.63 -26.46 49.97
C PRO A 68 -1.33 -26.61 50.78
N ARG A 69 -1.15 -25.63 51.68
CA ARG A 69 -0.56 -25.64 53.04
C ARG A 69 0.62 -26.57 53.37
N THR A 70 1.75 -25.93 53.69
CA THR A 70 2.64 -26.36 54.78
C THR A 70 2.98 -25.19 55.73
N ARG A 71 2.61 -25.40 57.00
CA ARG A 71 3.20 -24.96 58.28
C ARG A 71 3.67 -23.50 58.51
N ARG A 72 2.99 -22.89 59.49
CA ARG A 72 3.54 -22.42 60.79
C ARG A 72 4.51 -21.24 60.80
N SER A 73 4.01 -20.06 61.17
CA SER A 73 4.44 -19.32 62.38
C SER A 73 3.75 -17.95 62.43
N THR A 74 3.09 -17.69 63.55
CA THR A 74 2.38 -16.46 63.89
C THR A 74 3.31 -15.57 64.71
N ALA A 75 3.95 -14.57 64.07
CA ALA A 75 4.57 -13.42 64.77
C ALA A 75 5.13 -12.31 63.83
N SER A 76 5.32 -12.55 62.52
CA SER A 76 5.97 -11.59 61.59
C SER A 76 5.02 -10.86 60.61
N THR A 77 3.71 -10.97 60.80
CA THR A 77 2.68 -10.65 59.79
C THR A 77 2.35 -9.16 59.58
N ALA A 78 2.94 -8.24 60.34
CA ALA A 78 2.80 -6.79 60.09
C ALA A 78 3.84 -6.28 59.07
N ALA A 79 5.12 -6.58 59.28
CA ALA A 79 6.20 -6.17 58.37
C ALA A 79 6.21 -6.95 57.04
N ALA A 80 5.71 -8.20 57.03
CA ALA A 80 5.63 -9.02 55.82
C ALA A 80 4.43 -8.68 54.92
N ARG A 81 3.45 -7.90 55.40
CA ARG A 81 2.29 -7.45 54.61
C ARG A 81 2.53 -6.15 53.85
N GLU A 82 3.44 -5.29 54.30
CA GLU A 82 3.79 -4.04 53.60
C GLU A 82 4.77 -4.26 52.43
N ALA A 83 5.65 -5.27 52.52
CA ALA A 83 6.57 -5.63 51.45
C ALA A 83 5.91 -5.96 50.08
N PRO A 84 4.81 -6.74 49.99
CA PRO A 84 4.14 -6.99 48.71
C PRO A 84 3.43 -5.74 48.16
N ALA A 85 2.86 -4.88 49.01
CA ALA A 85 2.21 -3.63 48.57
C ALA A 85 3.23 -2.60 48.05
N ALA A 86 4.42 -2.51 48.67
CA ALA A 86 5.50 -1.67 48.18
C ALA A 86 6.00 -2.12 46.79
N ASN A 87 6.10 -3.44 46.57
CA ASN A 87 6.46 -4.01 45.26
C ASN A 87 5.40 -3.74 44.18
N GLU A 88 4.11 -3.82 44.52
CA GLU A 88 3.02 -3.50 43.58
C GLU A 88 3.00 -2.01 43.21
N ILE A 89 3.23 -1.11 44.16
CA ILE A 89 3.35 0.33 43.90
C ILE A 89 4.56 0.64 43.02
N GLN A 90 5.71 -0.02 43.27
CA GLN A 90 6.87 0.10 42.42
C GLN A 90 6.60 -0.41 40.99
N ALA A 91 5.91 -1.55 40.85
CA ALA A 91 5.49 -2.07 39.55
C ALA A 91 4.49 -1.16 38.83
N ALA A 92 3.59 -0.48 39.56
CA ALA A 92 2.70 0.52 38.98
C ALA A 92 3.48 1.75 38.46
N ARG A 93 4.47 2.21 39.22
CA ARG A 93 5.34 3.33 38.82
C ARG A 93 6.18 3.01 37.59
N THR A 94 6.73 1.80 37.48
CA THR A 94 7.49 1.40 36.29
C THR A 94 6.60 1.32 35.06
N ARG A 95 5.36 0.82 35.19
CA ARG A 95 4.37 0.85 34.10
C ARG A 95 4.03 2.28 33.67
N ILE A 96 3.80 3.19 34.62
CA ILE A 96 3.53 4.61 34.29
C ILE A 96 4.72 5.24 33.56
N ALA A 97 5.95 4.96 34.00
CA ALA A 97 7.15 5.44 33.34
C ALA A 97 7.31 4.86 31.92
N GLN A 98 6.98 3.58 31.72
CA GLN A 98 6.96 2.95 30.41
C GLN A 98 5.90 3.58 29.49
N LEU A 99 4.67 3.75 29.97
CA LEU A 99 3.61 4.41 29.19
C LEU A 99 4.00 5.85 28.83
N ALA A 100 4.63 6.59 29.73
CA ALA A 100 5.12 7.94 29.44
C ALA A 100 6.22 7.94 28.37
N ALA A 101 7.14 6.97 28.42
CA ALA A 101 8.16 6.80 27.40
C ALA A 101 7.55 6.44 26.03
N ASP A 102 6.56 5.54 26.01
CA ASP A 102 5.86 5.15 24.79
C ASP A 102 5.07 6.32 24.18
N VAL A 103 4.40 7.14 24.99
CA VAL A 103 3.71 8.35 24.50
C VAL A 103 4.70 9.33 23.89
N ASN A 104 5.84 9.57 24.54
CA ASN A 104 6.88 10.45 23.99
C ASN A 104 7.45 9.89 22.67
N LYS A 105 7.62 8.57 22.59
CA LYS A 105 8.06 7.91 21.36
C LYS A 105 7.03 8.08 20.23
N MET A 106 5.74 7.87 20.52
CA MET A 106 4.67 8.07 19.55
C MET A 106 4.56 9.53 19.09
N ASP A 107 4.75 10.51 19.98
CA ASP A 107 4.77 11.93 19.61
C ASP A 107 5.91 12.25 18.64
N LEU A 108 7.10 11.70 18.89
CA LEU A 108 8.23 11.83 17.96
C LEU A 108 7.95 11.16 16.61
N GLU A 109 7.35 9.97 16.61
CA GLU A 109 6.95 9.27 15.39
C GLU A 109 5.90 10.05 14.60
N LEU A 110 4.90 10.65 15.26
CA LEU A 110 3.88 11.49 14.64
C LEU A 110 4.48 12.76 14.03
N ARG A 111 5.44 13.40 14.70
CA ARG A 111 6.17 14.55 14.17
C ARG A 111 7.00 14.16 12.94
N ASN A 112 7.71 13.04 12.99
CA ASN A 112 8.47 12.50 11.87
C ASN A 112 7.57 12.12 10.68
N ALA A 113 6.39 11.56 10.94
CA ALA A 113 5.42 11.24 9.90
C ALA A 113 4.86 12.52 9.25
N SER A 114 4.53 13.52 10.07
CA SER A 114 4.05 14.82 9.60
C SER A 114 5.09 15.52 8.72
N SER A 115 6.38 15.53 9.13
CA SER A 115 7.45 16.13 8.34
C SER A 115 7.66 15.42 6.99
N ARG A 116 7.48 14.10 6.92
CA ARG A 116 7.53 13.32 5.67
C ARG A 116 6.35 13.64 4.75
N ILE A 117 5.16 13.83 5.31
CA ILE A 117 3.99 14.24 4.52
C ILE A 117 4.24 15.61 3.89
N ASP A 118 4.80 16.54 4.65
CA ASP A 118 5.08 17.89 4.14
C ASP A 118 6.19 17.88 3.08
N SER A 119 7.23 17.04 3.22
CA SER A 119 8.24 16.89 2.16
C SER A 119 7.65 16.29 0.88
N LEU A 120 6.82 15.25 0.97
CA LEU A 120 6.14 14.66 -0.19
C LEU A 120 5.19 15.65 -0.87
N ARG A 121 4.51 16.49 -0.08
CA ARG A 121 3.67 17.58 -0.62
C ARG A 121 4.51 18.59 -1.40
N GLN A 122 5.69 18.96 -0.91
CA GLN A 122 6.61 19.84 -1.61
C GLN A 122 7.10 19.22 -2.94
N GLU A 123 7.50 17.96 -2.93
CA GLU A 123 7.91 17.24 -4.15
C GLU A 123 6.79 17.17 -5.19
N LEU A 124 5.56 16.87 -4.75
CA LEU A 124 4.39 16.87 -5.64
C LEU A 124 4.09 18.25 -6.20
N GLN A 125 4.24 19.30 -5.39
CA GLN A 125 4.03 20.66 -5.83
C GLN A 125 5.06 21.07 -6.89
N LEU A 126 6.35 20.77 -6.67
CA LEU A 126 7.41 20.99 -7.65
C LEU A 126 7.16 20.20 -8.94
N THR A 127 6.70 18.96 -8.83
CA THR A 127 6.34 18.13 -10.00
C THR A 127 5.14 18.71 -10.76
N ARG A 128 4.14 19.26 -10.07
CA ARG A 128 3.01 19.91 -10.72
C ARG A 128 3.42 21.20 -11.41
N GLN A 129 4.30 21.99 -10.80
CA GLN A 129 4.85 23.21 -11.39
C GLN A 129 5.66 22.90 -12.65
N SER A 130 6.60 21.95 -12.59
CA SER A 130 7.41 21.56 -13.77
C SER A 130 6.55 21.02 -14.91
N ARG A 131 5.49 20.26 -14.61
CA ARG A 131 4.52 19.83 -15.63
C ARG A 131 3.76 20.99 -16.26
N ALA A 132 3.37 21.99 -15.48
CA ALA A 132 2.68 23.17 -16.01
C ALA A 132 3.61 23.99 -16.93
N GLU A 133 4.87 24.15 -16.55
CA GLU A 133 5.89 24.83 -17.37
C GLU A 133 6.13 24.09 -18.69
N LEU A 134 6.25 22.76 -18.66
CA LEU A 134 6.40 21.94 -19.87
C LEU A 134 5.16 22.01 -20.76
N GLN A 135 3.96 21.96 -20.20
CA GLN A 135 2.72 22.10 -20.96
C GLN A 135 2.63 23.47 -21.62
N GLN A 136 3.00 24.53 -20.92
CA GLN A 136 3.06 25.88 -21.47
C GLN A 136 4.09 25.98 -22.59
N ALA A 137 5.30 25.43 -22.40
CA ALA A 137 6.33 25.39 -23.43
C ALA A 137 5.87 24.62 -24.68
N LEU A 138 5.19 23.49 -24.50
CA LEU A 138 4.63 22.72 -25.61
C LEU A 138 3.50 23.48 -26.32
N GLN A 139 2.63 24.19 -25.60
CA GLN A 139 1.57 25.00 -26.23
C GLN A 139 2.16 26.14 -27.07
N LEU A 140 3.21 26.79 -26.57
CA LEU A 140 3.95 27.80 -27.33
C LEU A 140 4.62 27.19 -28.58
N ALA A 141 5.26 26.03 -28.43
CA ALA A 141 5.88 25.31 -29.55
C ALA A 141 4.85 24.86 -30.61
N HIS A 142 3.70 24.31 -30.20
CA HIS A 142 2.63 23.90 -31.11
C HIS A 142 2.01 25.09 -31.86
N ARG A 143 1.96 26.28 -31.26
CA ARG A 143 1.49 27.50 -31.93
C ARG A 143 2.43 27.92 -33.07
N THR A 144 3.73 27.63 -32.96
CA THR A 144 4.72 28.00 -33.97
C THR A 144 4.87 27.00 -35.12
N THR A 145 4.48 25.72 -34.94
CA THR A 145 4.89 24.63 -35.86
C THR A 145 3.80 24.08 -36.78
N ARG A 146 2.73 24.83 -37.08
CA ARG A 146 1.71 24.35 -38.03
C ARG A 146 1.72 25.06 -39.39
N PRO A 147 2.74 24.88 -40.24
CA PRO A 147 2.57 25.18 -41.65
C PRO A 147 1.81 24.02 -42.29
N ARG A 148 0.47 24.11 -42.33
CA ARG A 148 -0.41 23.18 -43.08
C ARG A 148 0.09 22.97 -44.53
N ASN A 149 0.83 23.94 -45.04
CA ASN A 149 1.43 23.97 -46.36
C ASN A 149 2.55 22.93 -46.55
N TYR A 150 3.28 22.50 -45.51
CA TYR A 150 4.38 21.53 -45.68
C TYR A 150 3.89 20.13 -46.07
N LEU A 151 2.74 19.70 -45.54
CA LEU A 151 2.11 18.43 -45.94
C LEU A 151 1.70 18.42 -47.41
N TYR A 152 1.16 19.53 -47.93
CA TYR A 152 0.83 19.64 -49.35
C TYR A 152 2.08 19.60 -50.22
N VAL A 153 3.17 20.26 -49.80
CA VAL A 153 4.46 20.21 -50.51
C VAL A 153 5.03 18.79 -50.52
N LEU A 154 5.02 18.09 -49.38
CA LEU A 154 5.53 16.72 -49.27
C LEU A 154 4.73 15.74 -50.15
N VAL A 155 3.39 15.81 -50.09
CA VAL A 155 2.51 14.97 -50.92
C VAL A 155 2.69 15.28 -52.40
N GLY A 156 2.86 16.55 -52.76
CA GLY A 156 3.16 16.97 -54.13
C GLY A 156 4.49 16.40 -54.64
N LEU A 157 5.55 16.48 -53.82
CA LEU A 157 6.86 15.92 -54.15
C LEU A 157 6.82 14.40 -54.31
N LEU A 158 6.13 13.69 -53.41
CA LEU A 158 5.96 12.23 -53.50
C LEU A 158 5.15 11.82 -54.74
N GLY A 159 4.08 12.56 -55.05
CA GLY A 159 3.28 12.32 -56.25
C GLY A 159 4.11 12.51 -57.53
N LEU A 160 4.98 13.53 -57.55
CA LEU A 160 5.83 13.83 -58.69
C LEU A 160 6.90 12.74 -58.92
N THR A 161 7.52 12.22 -57.86
CA THR A 161 8.51 11.14 -58.00
C THR A 161 7.87 9.83 -58.47
N ILE A 162 6.70 9.48 -57.94
CA ILE A 162 5.93 8.30 -58.36
C ILE A 162 5.50 8.45 -59.82
N GLY A 163 5.04 9.64 -60.22
CA GLY A 163 4.67 9.93 -61.60
C GLY A 163 5.83 9.71 -62.58
N ILE A 164 7.00 10.29 -62.30
CA ILE A 164 8.21 10.13 -63.14
C ILE A 164 8.60 8.65 -63.24
N ALA A 165 8.59 7.92 -62.13
CA ALA A 165 8.94 6.50 -62.12
C ALA A 165 7.95 5.65 -62.95
N CYS A 166 6.65 5.96 -62.86
CA CYS A 166 5.62 5.26 -63.62
C CYS A 166 5.76 5.51 -65.13
N THR A 167 6.01 6.74 -65.54
CA THR A 167 6.24 7.07 -66.96
C THR A 167 7.48 6.37 -67.51
N MET A 168 8.59 6.34 -66.76
CA MET A 168 9.80 5.62 -67.17
C MET A 168 9.55 4.11 -67.36
N ALA A 169 8.81 3.48 -66.44
CA ALA A 169 8.52 2.04 -66.52
C ALA A 169 7.72 1.66 -67.77
N VAL A 170 6.74 2.47 -68.17
CA VAL A 170 5.94 2.24 -69.38
C VAL A 170 6.79 2.40 -70.64
N THR A 171 7.62 3.44 -70.71
CA THR A 171 8.49 3.65 -71.88
C THR A 171 9.55 2.55 -72.06
N LEU A 172 10.00 1.93 -70.96
CA LEU A 172 10.92 0.79 -71.02
C LEU A 172 10.25 -0.48 -71.53
N LEU A 173 8.96 -0.66 -71.23
CA LEU A 173 8.18 -1.82 -71.65
C LEU A 173 7.80 -1.77 -73.13
N ASP A 174 7.66 -0.56 -73.69
CA ASP A 174 7.27 -0.34 -75.08
C ASP A 174 8.45 -0.33 -76.05
N GLN A 175 9.69 -0.21 -75.55
CA GLN A 175 10.91 -0.38 -76.34
C GLN A 175 11.12 -1.86 -76.71
N ARG A 176 10.44 -2.32 -77.75
CA ARG A 176 10.77 -3.57 -78.43
C ARG A 176 12.10 -3.38 -79.19
N PRO A 177 13.04 -4.34 -79.12
CA PRO A 177 14.30 -4.22 -79.84
C PRO A 177 14.01 -4.20 -81.35
N VAL A 178 14.32 -3.08 -82.01
CA VAL A 178 14.36 -3.01 -83.47
C VAL A 178 15.54 -3.88 -83.89
N ALA A 179 15.26 -5.10 -84.34
CA ALA A 179 16.26 -6.01 -84.87
C ALA A 179 16.95 -5.32 -86.05
N SER A 180 18.24 -5.02 -85.89
CA SER A 180 19.06 -4.47 -86.97
C SER A 180 19.20 -5.51 -88.09
N ASP A 181 18.72 -5.19 -89.28
CA ASP A 181 18.77 -5.97 -90.54
C ASP A 181 20.20 -6.28 -91.07
N ASN A 182 21.22 -6.05 -90.24
CA ASN A 182 22.64 -6.15 -90.61
C ASN A 182 23.12 -7.60 -90.83
N LEU A 183 22.29 -8.61 -90.52
CA LEU A 183 22.63 -10.03 -90.67
C LEU A 183 22.51 -10.54 -92.12
N ARG A 184 22.05 -9.72 -93.07
CA ARG A 184 21.81 -10.14 -94.46
C ARG A 184 23.02 -10.04 -95.40
N TYR A 185 24.16 -9.51 -94.94
CA TYR A 185 25.36 -9.27 -95.77
C TYR A 185 26.53 -10.24 -95.53
N LEU A 186 26.34 -11.32 -94.77
CA LEU A 186 27.38 -12.34 -94.54
C LEU A 186 26.95 -13.69 -95.15
N ARG A 187 26.73 -13.72 -96.47
CA ARG A 187 26.72 -14.96 -97.25
C ARG A 187 27.40 -14.76 -98.59
#